data_AF-A0A3D2B9W5-F1
#
_entry.id   AF-A0A3D2B9W5-F1
#
_cell.length_a   1.000
_cell.length_b   1.000
_cell.length_c   1.000
_cell.angle_alpha   90.00
_cell.angle_beta   90.00
_cell.angle_gamma   90.00
#
_symmetry.space_group_name_H-M   'P 1'
#
loop_
_entity.id
_entity.type
_entity.pdbx_description
1 polymer ?
#
loop_
_entity_poly.entity_id
_entity_poly.type
_entity_poly.pdbx_seq_one_letter_code
_entity_poly.pdbx_strand_id
1 'polypeptide(L)'
;MSDTQVAVLHSVQQFLDRQHGLWIEGQPSASDSEKRLDIFNPATGQVIASTADASAKDVDRAVMSGWRAFVARSWSGKLPAERERILLRFADLVEQHTEELAQIETLEQGKSINISRAFEVGCTLNWMRYTAGLTTKIAGKTLDLSIPMPQGARYQAWTRKEPIGVVAGIVPWNFPL
;
A
#
# COMPACT_ATOMS: atom_id res chain seq x y z
N MET A 1 17.93 -10.20 35.91
CA MET A 1 17.26 -10.19 34.61
C MET A 1 16.98 -8.72 34.30
N SER A 2 17.80 -8.11 33.46
CA SER A 2 17.68 -6.69 33.12
C SER A 2 16.38 -6.49 32.34
N ASP A 3 15.51 -5.66 32.89
CA ASP A 3 14.21 -5.29 32.35
C ASP A 3 14.43 -4.45 31.07
N THR A 4 14.65 -5.15 29.96
CA THR A 4 15.05 -4.53 28.68
C THR A 4 13.83 -4.43 27.77
N GLN A 5 12.72 -3.93 28.31
CA GLN A 5 11.54 -3.65 27.50
C GLN A 5 11.81 -2.41 26.65
N VAL A 6 11.51 -2.49 25.35
CA VAL A 6 11.55 -1.33 24.46
C VAL A 6 10.40 -0.41 24.85
N ALA A 7 10.72 0.82 25.26
CA ALA A 7 9.70 1.80 25.58
C ALA A 7 8.90 2.19 24.32
N VAL A 8 7.57 2.17 24.44
CA VAL A 8 6.68 2.61 23.36
C VAL A 8 6.83 4.11 23.17
N LEU A 9 7.02 4.54 21.93
CA LEU A 9 7.15 5.96 21.59
C LEU A 9 5.84 6.70 21.87
N HIS A 10 5.95 7.96 22.30
CA HIS A 10 4.77 8.80 22.52
C HIS A 10 3.92 8.95 21.25
N SER A 11 4.56 9.07 20.08
CA SER A 11 3.88 9.13 18.78
C SER A 11 3.10 7.85 18.46
N VAL A 12 3.60 6.68 18.88
CA VAL A 12 2.91 5.39 18.72
C VAL A 12 1.70 5.34 19.64
N GLN A 13 1.84 5.74 20.92
CA GLN A 13 0.68 5.81 21.82
C GLN A 13 -0.39 6.77 21.27
N GLN A 14 0.01 7.97 20.84
CA GLN A 14 -0.89 8.93 20.20
C GLN A 14 -1.53 8.40 18.92
N PHE A 15 -0.90 7.48 18.21
CA PHE A 15 -1.48 6.82 17.04
C PHE A 15 -2.55 5.82 17.46
N LEU A 16 -2.23 4.92 18.41
CA LEU A 16 -3.13 3.89 18.93
C LEU A 16 -4.39 4.46 19.59
N ASP A 17 -4.28 5.63 20.23
CA ASP A 17 -5.40 6.32 20.86
C ASP A 17 -6.37 6.97 19.85
N ARG A 18 -6.04 6.98 18.54
CA ARG A 18 -6.91 7.57 17.51
C ARG A 18 -8.09 6.66 17.23
N GLN A 19 -9.16 7.28 16.74
CA GLN A 19 -10.25 6.54 16.13
C GLN A 19 -9.82 6.05 14.73
N HIS A 20 -9.36 4.80 14.64
CA HIS A 20 -9.00 4.19 13.36
C HIS A 20 -10.26 3.78 12.57
N GLY A 21 -10.11 3.72 11.25
CA GLY A 21 -11.22 3.40 10.35
C GLY A 21 -10.77 3.43 8.90
N LEU A 22 -11.71 3.78 8.02
CA LEU A 22 -11.52 3.68 6.58
C LEU A 22 -10.76 4.89 6.04
N TRP A 23 -9.99 4.68 4.97
CA TRP A 23 -9.38 5.74 4.18
C TRP A 23 -9.93 5.71 2.76
N ILE A 24 -10.83 6.63 2.42
CA ILE A 24 -11.57 6.65 1.15
C ILE A 24 -11.55 8.08 0.61
N GLU A 25 -11.37 8.29 -0.69
CA GLU A 25 -11.18 9.61 -1.31
C GLU A 25 -10.00 10.43 -0.75
N GLY A 26 -8.94 9.75 -0.33
CA GLY A 26 -7.72 10.42 0.14
C GLY A 26 -7.83 11.03 1.54
N GLN A 27 -8.82 10.59 2.34
CA GLN A 27 -9.07 11.11 3.68
C GLN A 27 -9.65 10.04 4.61
N PRO A 28 -9.58 10.23 5.94
CA PRO A 28 -10.33 9.41 6.89
C PRO A 28 -11.83 9.47 6.60
N SER A 29 -12.49 8.32 6.63
CA SER A 29 -13.93 8.19 6.38
C SER A 29 -14.58 7.30 7.43
N ALA A 30 -15.78 7.71 7.87
CA ALA A 30 -16.67 6.84 8.63
C ALA A 30 -17.15 5.67 7.76
N SER A 31 -17.37 4.53 8.42
CA SER A 31 -18.08 3.37 7.87
C SER A 31 -19.59 3.65 7.84
N ASP A 32 -20.32 3.01 6.93
CA ASP A 32 -21.79 2.99 6.95
C ASP A 32 -22.31 2.19 8.16
N SER A 33 -21.47 1.33 8.73
CA SER A 33 -21.75 0.54 9.93
C SER A 33 -21.16 1.19 11.18
N GLU A 34 -21.90 1.14 12.29
CA GLU A 34 -21.39 1.53 13.62
C GLU A 34 -20.52 0.45 14.27
N LYS A 35 -20.47 -0.76 13.68
CA LYS A 35 -19.67 -1.87 14.21
C LYS A 35 -18.17 -1.54 14.15
N ARG A 36 -17.45 -2.04 15.15
CA ARG A 36 -16.00 -1.90 15.27
C ARG A 36 -15.37 -3.23 15.61
N LEU A 37 -14.11 -3.38 15.22
CA LEU A 37 -13.26 -4.51 15.54
C LEU A 37 -12.20 -4.05 16.52
N ASP A 38 -12.06 -4.81 17.60
CA ASP A 38 -10.99 -4.60 18.58
C ASP A 38 -9.69 -5.20 18.04
N ILE A 39 -8.60 -4.46 18.25
CA ILE A 39 -7.24 -4.87 17.93
C ILE A 39 -6.56 -5.21 19.25
N PHE A 40 -6.10 -6.45 19.36
CA PHE A 40 -5.52 -6.98 20.58
C PHE A 40 -4.01 -7.03 20.46
N ASN A 41 -3.31 -6.72 21.56
CA ASN A 41 -1.91 -7.09 21.69
C ASN A 41 -1.83 -8.59 22.03
N PRO A 42 -1.26 -9.44 21.17
CA PRO A 42 -1.25 -10.88 21.37
C PRO A 42 -0.37 -11.32 22.54
N ALA A 43 0.58 -10.50 22.99
CA ALA A 43 1.43 -10.80 24.13
C ALA A 43 0.71 -10.59 25.48
N THR A 44 -0.27 -9.69 25.54
CA THR A 44 -0.99 -9.35 26.79
C THR A 44 -2.48 -9.73 26.77
N GLY A 45 -3.05 -9.95 25.58
CA GLY A 45 -4.49 -10.14 25.38
C GLY A 45 -5.31 -8.86 25.56
N GLN A 46 -4.69 -7.70 25.76
CA GLN A 46 -5.38 -6.44 25.97
C GLN A 46 -5.72 -5.75 24.65
N VAL A 47 -6.85 -5.06 24.60
CA VAL A 47 -7.22 -4.20 23.47
C VAL A 47 -6.28 -3.00 23.45
N ILE A 48 -5.63 -2.76 22.32
CA ILE A 48 -4.70 -1.63 22.11
C ILE A 48 -5.26 -0.57 21.17
N ALA A 49 -6.24 -0.92 20.34
CA ALA A 49 -6.91 -0.02 19.42
C ALA A 49 -8.25 -0.62 18.98
N SER A 50 -9.05 0.15 18.25
CA SER A 50 -10.20 -0.40 17.50
C SER A 50 -10.24 0.21 16.10
N THR A 51 -10.76 -0.52 15.13
CA THR A 51 -11.00 -0.04 13.76
C THR A 51 -12.46 -0.22 13.35
N ALA A 52 -12.90 0.48 12.32
CA ALA A 52 -14.25 0.32 11.79
C ALA A 52 -14.42 -1.05 11.11
N ASP A 53 -15.54 -1.72 11.35
CA ASP A 53 -15.93 -2.93 10.62
C ASP A 53 -16.60 -2.51 9.31
N ALA A 54 -15.87 -2.62 8.21
CA ALA A 54 -16.28 -2.11 6.90
C ALA A 54 -17.46 -2.90 6.35
N SER A 55 -18.52 -2.21 5.90
CA SER A 55 -19.65 -2.84 5.23
C SER A 55 -19.38 -3.05 3.74
N ALA A 56 -20.24 -3.84 3.07
CA ALA A 56 -20.21 -3.97 1.61
C ALA A 56 -20.34 -2.61 0.90
N LYS A 57 -21.15 -1.69 1.43
CA LYS A 57 -21.29 -0.34 0.86
C LYS A 57 -20.01 0.47 0.98
N ASP A 58 -19.22 0.26 2.03
CA ASP A 58 -17.94 0.94 2.19
C ASP A 58 -16.92 0.44 1.18
N VAL A 59 -16.94 -0.86 0.87
CA VAL A 59 -16.15 -1.44 -0.21
C VAL A 59 -16.56 -0.82 -1.56
N ASP A 60 -17.87 -0.73 -1.85
CA ASP A 60 -18.36 -0.07 -3.07
C ASP A 60 -17.89 1.39 -3.17
N ARG A 61 -17.93 2.14 -2.06
CA ARG A 61 -17.41 3.52 -2.00
C ARG A 61 -15.92 3.58 -2.31
N ALA A 62 -15.12 2.67 -1.76
CA ALA A 62 -13.67 2.59 -2.01
C ALA A 62 -13.37 2.24 -3.48
N VAL A 63 -14.08 1.26 -4.04
CA VAL A 63 -13.97 0.88 -5.46
C VAL A 63 -14.32 2.06 -6.36
N MET A 64 -15.42 2.77 -6.06
CA MET A 64 -15.84 3.93 -6.84
C MET A 64 -14.86 5.11 -6.73
N SER A 65 -14.19 5.30 -5.59
CA SER A 65 -13.11 6.28 -5.44
C SER A 65 -11.95 5.96 -6.39
N GLY A 66 -11.47 4.71 -6.38
CA GLY A 66 -10.44 4.24 -7.30
C GLY A 66 -10.84 4.37 -8.77
N TRP A 67 -12.09 4.01 -9.10
CA TRP A 67 -12.64 4.11 -10.45
C TRP A 67 -12.68 5.56 -10.94
N ARG A 68 -13.20 6.49 -10.12
CA ARG A 68 -13.22 7.92 -10.43
C ARG A 68 -11.83 8.46 -10.72
N ALA A 69 -10.85 8.13 -9.87
CA ALA A 69 -9.46 8.54 -10.08
C ALA A 69 -8.87 7.95 -11.38
N PHE A 70 -9.18 6.70 -11.69
CA PHE A 70 -8.70 6.02 -12.90
C PHE A 70 -9.27 6.64 -14.19
N VAL A 71 -10.60 6.83 -14.25
CA VAL A 71 -11.29 7.41 -15.42
C VAL A 71 -10.91 8.87 -15.62
N ALA A 72 -10.81 9.65 -14.54
CA ALA A 72 -10.36 11.05 -14.60
C ALA A 72 -8.87 11.18 -14.98
N ARG A 73 -8.13 10.06 -15.03
CA ARG A 73 -6.69 10.01 -15.29
C ARG A 73 -5.85 10.85 -14.33
N SER A 74 -6.36 11.14 -13.13
CA SER A 74 -5.67 11.99 -12.15
C SER A 74 -4.36 11.36 -11.67
N TRP A 75 -4.31 10.03 -11.63
CA TRP A 75 -3.10 9.23 -11.38
C TRP A 75 -2.57 8.55 -12.65
N SER A 76 -3.41 7.81 -13.38
CA SER A 76 -3.02 7.01 -14.55
C SER A 76 -2.58 7.86 -15.76
N GLY A 77 -2.97 9.13 -15.79
CA GLY A 77 -2.57 10.10 -16.81
C GLY A 77 -1.24 10.81 -16.53
N LYS A 78 -0.69 10.70 -15.31
CA LYS A 78 0.61 11.30 -14.96
C LYS A 78 1.73 10.66 -15.77
N LEU A 79 2.79 11.42 -16.04
CA LEU A 79 4.00 10.89 -16.65
C LEU A 79 4.61 9.79 -15.74
N PRO A 80 5.23 8.75 -16.31
CA PRO A 80 5.92 7.72 -15.54
C PRO A 80 6.87 8.28 -14.46
N ALA A 81 7.68 9.28 -14.80
CA ALA A 81 8.62 9.91 -13.88
C ALA A 81 7.94 10.70 -12.74
N GLU A 82 6.74 11.27 -12.98
CA GLU A 82 5.98 11.93 -11.92
C GLU A 82 5.46 10.91 -10.90
N ARG A 83 5.00 9.74 -11.38
CA ARG A 83 4.56 8.65 -10.50
C ARG A 83 5.74 8.09 -9.69
N GLU A 84 6.89 7.88 -10.34
CA GLU A 84 8.15 7.50 -9.68
C GLU A 84 8.49 8.44 -8.52
N ARG A 85 8.50 9.76 -8.79
CA ARG A 85 8.81 10.78 -7.79
C ARG A 85 7.83 10.77 -6.61
N ILE A 86 6.54 10.59 -6.86
CA ILE A 86 5.53 10.52 -5.79
C ILE A 86 5.74 9.27 -4.93
N LEU A 87 5.96 8.11 -5.54
CA LEU A 87 6.19 6.86 -4.82
C LEU A 87 7.50 6.86 -4.02
N LEU A 88 8.57 7.45 -4.57
CA LEU A 88 9.83 7.62 -3.84
C LEU A 88 9.67 8.55 -2.63
N ARG A 89 8.95 9.67 -2.79
CA ARG A 89 8.64 10.55 -1.65
C ARG A 89 7.81 9.84 -0.58
N PHE A 90 6.89 8.96 -0.98
CA PHE A 90 6.14 8.16 -0.02
C PHE A 90 7.05 7.17 0.73
N ALA A 91 7.98 6.52 0.03
CA ALA A 91 8.99 5.68 0.69
C ALA A 91 9.87 6.48 1.67
N ASP A 92 10.26 7.72 1.32
CA ASP A 92 11.02 8.59 2.23
C ASP A 92 10.23 8.93 3.51
N LEU A 93 8.91 9.10 3.40
CA LEU A 93 8.04 9.33 4.57
C LEU A 93 7.91 8.06 5.43
N VAL A 94 7.78 6.88 4.82
CA VAL A 94 7.77 5.61 5.56
C VAL A 94 9.10 5.39 6.27
N GLU A 95 10.22 5.72 5.63
CA GLU A 95 11.55 5.59 6.23
C GLU A 95 11.73 6.50 7.45
N GLN A 96 11.20 7.73 7.39
CA GLN A 96 11.19 8.67 8.52
C GLN A 96 10.42 8.15 9.74
N HIS A 97 9.47 7.24 9.55
CA HIS A 97 8.62 6.65 10.60
C HIS A 97 8.95 5.18 10.89
N THR A 98 10.17 4.74 10.58
CA THR A 98 10.56 3.32 10.67
C THR A 98 10.37 2.74 12.06
N GLU A 99 10.74 3.47 13.11
CA GLU A 99 10.62 2.97 14.48
C GLU A 99 9.17 2.92 14.94
N GLU A 100 8.36 3.93 14.62
CA GLU A 100 6.92 3.92 14.92
C GLU A 100 6.22 2.74 14.26
N LEU A 101 6.47 2.52 12.97
CA LEU A 101 5.89 1.40 12.22
C LEU A 101 6.31 0.06 12.80
N ALA A 102 7.59 -0.11 13.16
CA ALA A 102 8.08 -1.34 13.76
C ALA A 102 7.45 -1.62 15.14
N GLN A 103 7.21 -0.59 15.95
CA GLN A 103 6.54 -0.75 17.24
C GLN A 103 5.05 -1.09 17.08
N ILE A 104 4.35 -0.42 16.16
CA ILE A 104 2.95 -0.73 15.84
C ILE A 104 2.82 -2.20 15.40
N GLU A 105 3.71 -2.62 14.51
CA GLU A 105 3.77 -3.99 14.00
C GLU A 105 4.00 -5.02 15.13
N THR A 106 4.93 -4.74 16.04
CA THR A 106 5.17 -5.61 17.20
C THR A 106 3.97 -5.65 18.16
N LEU A 107 3.31 -4.52 18.37
CA LEU A 107 2.17 -4.42 19.28
C LEU A 107 0.93 -5.14 18.74
N GLU A 108 0.67 -5.06 17.44
CA GLU A 108 -0.51 -5.65 16.80
C GLU A 108 -0.28 -7.12 16.39
N GLN A 109 0.83 -7.42 15.71
CA GLN A 109 1.07 -8.75 15.16
C GLN A 109 1.77 -9.68 16.15
N GLY A 110 2.60 -9.13 17.05
CA GLY A 110 3.31 -9.87 18.09
C GLY A 110 4.72 -10.34 17.74
N LYS A 111 5.20 -10.11 16.51
CA LYS A 111 6.59 -10.37 16.14
C LYS A 111 7.55 -9.50 16.95
N SER A 112 8.73 -10.06 17.25
CA SER A 112 9.75 -9.33 18.01
C SER A 112 10.18 -8.04 17.29
N ILE A 113 10.44 -6.98 18.06
CA ILE A 113 10.79 -5.66 17.53
C ILE A 113 11.95 -5.66 16.54
N ASN A 114 12.93 -6.54 16.72
CA ASN A 114 14.06 -6.63 15.79
C ASN A 114 13.65 -7.23 14.44
N ILE A 115 12.69 -8.15 14.42
CA ILE A 115 12.11 -8.68 13.17
C ILE A 115 11.26 -7.58 12.50
N SER A 116 10.46 -6.83 13.25
CA SER A 116 9.69 -5.70 12.71
C SER A 116 10.58 -4.64 12.06
N ARG A 117 11.67 -4.23 12.73
CA ARG A 117 12.62 -3.25 12.20
C ARG A 117 13.32 -3.75 10.94
N ALA A 118 13.95 -4.93 11.02
CA ALA A 118 14.86 -5.39 9.98
C ALA A 118 14.12 -6.02 8.80
N PHE A 119 13.11 -6.85 9.08
CA PHE A 119 12.41 -7.61 8.06
C PHE A 119 11.16 -6.88 7.61
N GLU A 120 10.24 -6.52 8.50
CA GLU A 120 8.98 -5.88 8.09
C GLU A 120 9.22 -4.53 7.40
N VAL A 121 9.67 -3.54 8.16
CA VAL A 121 9.81 -2.18 7.63
C VAL A 121 10.96 -2.11 6.63
N GLY A 122 12.08 -2.79 6.93
CA GLY A 122 13.25 -2.83 6.06
C GLY A 122 12.98 -3.45 4.69
N CYS A 123 12.32 -4.61 4.60
CA CYS A 123 11.99 -5.21 3.30
C CYS A 123 10.90 -4.42 2.57
N THR A 124 9.90 -3.91 3.29
CA THR A 124 8.84 -3.10 2.68
C THR A 124 9.39 -1.82 2.05
N LEU A 125 10.31 -1.12 2.70
CA LEU A 125 11.00 0.05 2.11
C LEU A 125 11.78 -0.30 0.84
N ASN A 126 12.52 -1.41 0.85
CA ASN A 126 13.24 -1.87 -0.34
C ASN A 126 12.29 -2.18 -1.49
N TRP A 127 11.16 -2.85 -1.20
CA TRP A 127 10.14 -3.17 -2.20
C TRP A 127 9.44 -1.91 -2.75
N MET A 128 9.12 -0.95 -1.89
CA MET A 128 8.56 0.34 -2.30
C MET A 128 9.49 1.09 -3.25
N ARG A 129 10.79 1.17 -2.92
CA ARG A 129 11.77 1.85 -3.78
C ARG A 129 11.99 1.12 -5.10
N TYR A 130 12.07 -0.22 -5.06
CA TYR A 130 12.19 -1.05 -6.25
C TYR A 130 11.00 -0.85 -7.19
N THR A 131 9.77 -0.95 -6.69
CA THR A 131 8.55 -0.81 -7.47
C THR A 131 8.31 0.61 -7.98
N ALA A 132 8.70 1.64 -7.21
CA ALA A 132 8.71 3.02 -7.69
C ALA A 132 9.59 3.15 -8.95
N GLY A 133 10.78 2.55 -8.93
CA GLY A 133 11.70 2.50 -10.06
C GLY A 133 11.16 1.78 -11.29
N LEU A 134 10.22 0.84 -11.14
CA LEU A 134 9.61 0.14 -12.27
C LEU A 134 8.70 1.04 -13.10
N THR A 135 8.14 2.11 -12.53
CA THR A 135 7.15 2.96 -13.20
C THR A 135 7.65 3.53 -14.53
N THR A 136 8.95 3.84 -14.65
CA THR A 136 9.62 4.35 -15.86
C THR A 136 10.12 3.25 -16.82
N LYS A 137 10.00 1.98 -16.43
CA LYS A 137 10.63 0.83 -17.10
C LYS A 137 9.60 -0.16 -17.66
N ILE A 138 8.31 0.15 -17.57
CA ILE A 138 7.23 -0.63 -18.18
C ILE A 138 7.25 -0.39 -19.70
N ALA A 139 7.85 -1.31 -20.44
CA ALA A 139 7.95 -1.26 -21.90
C ALA A 139 7.12 -2.34 -22.60
N GLY A 140 6.66 -2.00 -23.81
CA GLY A 140 6.14 -2.93 -24.79
C GLY A 140 7.26 -3.55 -25.64
N LYS A 141 6.89 -4.18 -26.76
CA LYS A 141 7.82 -4.74 -27.74
C LYS A 141 7.47 -4.23 -29.13
N THR A 142 8.46 -3.97 -29.97
CA THR A 142 8.29 -3.84 -31.43
C THR A 142 8.44 -5.22 -32.06
N LEU A 143 7.68 -5.49 -33.12
CA LEU A 143 7.59 -6.81 -33.74
C LEU A 143 7.87 -6.73 -35.24
N ASP A 144 8.75 -7.61 -35.71
CA ASP A 144 8.95 -7.85 -37.13
C ASP A 144 7.93 -8.88 -37.62
N LEU A 145 7.05 -8.44 -38.52
CA LEU A 145 5.95 -9.26 -39.01
C LEU A 145 6.29 -9.91 -40.34
N SER A 146 6.12 -11.23 -40.40
CA SER A 146 6.22 -12.01 -41.64
C SER A 146 4.88 -12.04 -42.38
N ILE A 147 4.31 -10.87 -42.71
CA ILE A 147 3.06 -10.76 -43.49
C ILE A 147 3.43 -10.50 -44.96
N PRO A 148 3.25 -11.48 -45.86
CA PRO A 148 3.76 -11.39 -47.22
C PRO A 148 2.83 -10.66 -48.20
N MET A 149 1.68 -10.16 -47.75
CA MET A 149 0.64 -9.56 -48.60
C MET A 149 0.22 -8.18 -48.12
N PRO A 150 0.04 -7.18 -49.01
CA PRO A 150 0.46 -7.22 -50.42
C PRO A 150 1.99 -7.29 -50.53
N GLN A 151 2.48 -7.81 -51.65
CA GLN A 151 3.92 -7.97 -51.87
C GLN A 151 4.65 -6.62 -51.77
N GLY A 152 5.74 -6.59 -51.00
CA GLY A 152 6.50 -5.36 -50.74
C GLY A 152 5.97 -4.50 -49.59
N ALA A 153 4.84 -4.87 -48.97
CA ALA A 153 4.34 -4.18 -47.79
C ALA A 153 5.34 -4.18 -46.63
N ARG A 154 5.28 -3.13 -45.81
CA ARG A 154 6.02 -2.99 -44.56
C ARG A 154 5.01 -2.70 -43.47
N TYR A 155 5.01 -3.55 -42.45
CA TYR A 155 4.12 -3.43 -41.31
C TYR A 155 4.91 -2.96 -40.10
N GLN A 156 4.32 -2.06 -39.33
CA GLN A 156 4.80 -1.71 -37.99
C GLN A 156 3.83 -2.32 -36.99
N ALA A 157 4.34 -3.19 -36.13
CA ALA A 157 3.59 -3.72 -34.99
C ALA A 157 4.33 -3.49 -33.70
N TRP A 158 3.56 -3.19 -32.65
CA TRP A 158 4.07 -3.07 -31.30
C TRP A 158 3.02 -3.52 -30.28
N THR A 159 3.47 -3.84 -29.07
CA THR A 159 2.60 -4.05 -27.92
C THR A 159 2.65 -2.86 -26.99
N ARG A 160 1.57 -2.62 -26.26
CA ARG A 160 1.50 -1.63 -25.17
C ARG A 160 1.06 -2.33 -23.90
N LYS A 161 1.72 -2.02 -22.79
CA LYS A 161 1.27 -2.43 -21.45
C LYS A 161 0.44 -1.31 -20.86
N GLU A 162 -0.83 -1.58 -20.65
CA GLU A 162 -1.79 -0.63 -20.09
C GLU A 162 -2.18 -1.07 -18.67
N PRO A 163 -2.42 -0.13 -17.75
CA PRO A 163 -2.92 -0.46 -16.42
C PRO A 163 -4.31 -1.12 -16.54
N ILE A 164 -4.53 -2.19 -15.79
CA ILE A 164 -5.81 -2.94 -15.81
C ILE A 164 -7.00 -2.13 -15.27
N GLY A 165 -6.74 -1.15 -14.40
CA GLY A 165 -7.76 -0.33 -13.76
C GLY A 165 -7.70 -0.43 -12.24
N VAL A 166 -8.87 -0.54 -11.61
CA VAL A 166 -9.01 -0.71 -10.16
C VAL A 166 -8.62 -2.14 -9.77
N VAL A 167 -7.81 -2.26 -8.71
CA VAL A 167 -7.34 -3.55 -8.18
C VAL A 167 -7.73 -3.65 -6.71
N ALA A 168 -8.33 -4.78 -6.33
CA ALA A 168 -8.60 -5.12 -4.94
C ALA A 168 -7.46 -6.01 -4.40
N GLY A 169 -6.82 -5.58 -3.31
CA GLY A 169 -5.82 -6.37 -2.59
C GLY A 169 -6.38 -6.86 -1.26
N ILE A 170 -6.28 -8.16 -1.00
CA ILE A 170 -6.60 -8.77 0.29
C ILE A 170 -5.32 -9.44 0.79
N VAL A 171 -4.85 -9.00 1.96
CA VAL A 171 -3.58 -9.44 2.54
C VAL A 171 -3.81 -10.21 3.85
N PRO A 172 -2.96 -11.20 4.18
CA PRO A 172 -3.01 -11.89 5.47
C PRO A 172 -2.39 -11.04 6.59
N TRP A 173 -2.51 -11.52 7.83
CA TRP A 173 -2.07 -10.82 9.05
C TRP A 173 -0.63 -11.13 9.48
N ASN A 174 0.08 -12.06 8.83
CA ASN A 174 1.41 -12.49 9.30
C ASN A 174 2.53 -11.50 8.93
N PHE A 175 2.38 -10.77 7.83
CA PHE A 175 3.23 -9.63 7.41
C PHE A 175 2.32 -8.50 6.89
N PRO A 176 1.69 -7.72 7.79
CA PRO A 176 0.69 -6.70 7.46
C PRO A 176 1.19 -5.51 6.62
N LEU A 177 2.46 -5.09 6.78
CA LEU A 177 3.00 -3.85 6.20
C LEU A 177 3.60 -4.04 4.80
#